data_AF-W5YQE3-F1
#
_entry.id   AF-W5YQE3-F1
#
_cell.length_a   1.000
_cell.length_b   1.000
_cell.length_c   1.000
_cell.angle_alpha   90.00
_cell.angle_beta   90.00
_cell.angle_gamma   90.00
#
_symmetry.space_group_name_H-M   'P 1'
#
loop_
_entity.id
_entity.type
_entity.pdbx_description
1 polymer ?
#
loop_
_entity_poly.entity_id
_entity_poly.type
_entity_poly.pdbx_seq_one_letter_code
_entity_poly.pdbx_strand_id
1 'polypeptide(L)'
;MEDRRFGVQQNQGAYSTTEKGRATGISADAMNVLRNTYMLLGMTLAFSALTAFLNMNGTHPGFLITIVGYIGLLFATYKLKNSPWGIVTTFALTGFMGFTLGPIIGQMVAAGASQIVANALALTATAFVGLSATAIITKKDFSFLSSFLTAGAFVLIGAMLLAFFMQSSILHLAVSAGFTIFASIMILFETSRIINGGERNYIIATVGLYVAIYNLFVSLLHLMMAFSGDD
;
A
#
# COMPACT_ATOMS: atom_id res chain seq x y z
N MET A 1 20.96 0.88 -78.26
CA MET A 1 21.07 1.94 -77.23
C MET A 1 19.62 2.29 -76.89
N GLU A 2 18.98 1.99 -75.77
CA GLU A 2 19.34 1.44 -74.46
C GLU A 2 18.06 0.82 -73.89
N ASP A 3 18.10 -0.47 -73.54
CA ASP A 3 17.14 -1.08 -72.62
C ASP A 3 17.63 -0.80 -71.20
N ARG A 4 16.96 0.08 -70.46
CA ARG A 4 17.18 0.22 -69.01
C ARG A 4 15.88 0.00 -68.26
N ARG A 5 15.74 -1.28 -67.91
CA ARG A 5 14.75 -1.91 -67.06
C ARG A 5 14.58 -1.14 -65.75
N PHE A 6 13.32 -0.95 -65.39
CA PHE A 6 12.86 -0.49 -64.09
C PHE A 6 13.53 -1.29 -62.96
N GLY A 7 14.43 -0.63 -62.22
CA GLY A 7 14.92 -1.11 -60.95
C GLY A 7 13.90 -0.78 -59.87
N VAL A 8 12.91 -1.65 -59.68
CA VAL A 8 12.12 -1.66 -58.45
C VAL A 8 13.07 -2.13 -57.35
N GLN A 9 13.69 -1.18 -56.65
CA GLN A 9 14.35 -1.47 -55.38
C GLN A 9 13.29 -1.99 -54.42
N GLN A 10 13.28 -3.31 -54.24
CA GLN A 10 12.62 -3.99 -53.15
C GLN A 10 13.13 -3.37 -51.84
N ASN A 11 12.37 -2.41 -51.31
CA ASN A 11 12.49 -1.99 -49.93
C ASN A 11 11.92 -3.10 -49.03
N GLN A 12 12.64 -4.21 -48.92
CA GLN A 12 12.34 -5.32 -48.01
C GLN A 12 12.90 -5.07 -46.58
N GLY A 13 13.18 -3.82 -46.21
CA GLY A 13 13.64 -3.46 -44.86
C GLY A 13 12.53 -3.11 -43.86
N ALA A 14 11.26 -3.09 -44.27
CA ALA A 14 10.18 -2.47 -43.48
C ALA A 14 9.26 -3.44 -42.72
N TYR A 15 9.63 -4.73 -42.61
CA TYR A 15 8.92 -5.69 -41.77
C TYR A 15 9.88 -6.40 -40.82
N SER A 16 10.67 -5.62 -40.07
CA SER A 16 11.01 -6.04 -38.72
C SER A 16 9.74 -5.87 -37.86
N THR A 17 8.76 -6.75 -38.08
CA THR A 17 7.84 -7.12 -37.02
C THR A 17 8.73 -7.64 -35.91
N THR A 18 9.06 -6.75 -34.96
CA THR A 18 9.36 -7.17 -33.60
C THR A 18 8.13 -7.94 -33.16
N GLU A 19 8.14 -9.25 -33.41
CA GLU A 19 7.38 -10.20 -32.64
C GLU A 19 7.80 -9.95 -31.20
N LYS A 20 7.10 -9.03 -30.52
CA LYS A 20 6.97 -9.07 -29.08
C LYS A 20 6.30 -10.41 -28.81
N GLY A 21 7.13 -11.44 -28.73
CA GLY A 21 6.75 -12.75 -28.24
C GLY A 21 5.88 -12.48 -27.03
N ARG A 22 4.67 -13.02 -27.08
CA ARG A 22 3.70 -13.00 -25.98
C ARG A 22 4.45 -13.56 -24.78
N ALA A 23 5.04 -12.68 -23.98
CA ALA A 23 5.83 -13.10 -22.84
C ALA A 23 4.84 -13.73 -21.88
N THR A 24 4.96 -15.04 -21.69
CA THR A 24 4.24 -15.83 -20.68
C THR A 24 4.65 -15.45 -19.24
N GLY A 25 5.14 -14.23 -19.05
CA GLY A 25 5.73 -13.69 -17.84
C GLY A 25 5.42 -12.20 -17.65
N ILE A 26 5.73 -11.69 -16.46
CA ILE A 26 5.55 -10.28 -16.09
C ILE A 26 6.36 -9.41 -17.05
N SER A 27 5.76 -8.35 -17.60
CA SER A 27 6.45 -7.44 -18.51
C SER A 27 7.67 -6.77 -17.83
N ALA A 28 8.69 -6.42 -18.61
CA ALA A 28 9.88 -5.75 -18.07
C ALA A 28 9.54 -4.45 -17.33
N ASP A 29 8.59 -3.67 -17.86
CA ASP A 29 8.11 -2.44 -17.24
C ASP A 29 7.41 -2.72 -15.90
N ALA A 30 6.52 -3.72 -15.85
CA ALA A 30 5.85 -4.12 -14.63
C ALA A 30 6.83 -4.61 -13.55
N MET A 31 7.88 -5.34 -13.95
CA MET A 31 8.94 -5.78 -13.03
C MET A 31 9.74 -4.61 -12.47
N ASN A 32 10.06 -3.61 -13.29
CA ASN A 32 10.74 -2.39 -12.86
C ASN A 32 9.90 -1.60 -11.86
N VAL A 33 8.59 -1.44 -12.13
CA VAL A 33 7.65 -0.79 -11.22
C VAL A 33 7.60 -1.58 -9.91
N LEU A 34 7.43 -2.91 -9.95
CA LEU A 34 7.37 -3.75 -8.75
C LEU A 34 8.62 -3.60 -7.87
N ARG A 35 9.81 -3.68 -8.46
CA ARG A 35 11.08 -3.52 -7.73
C ARG A 35 11.18 -2.15 -7.06
N ASN A 36 10.92 -1.08 -7.81
CA ASN A 36 11.01 0.28 -7.30
C ASN A 36 9.98 0.54 -6.20
N THR A 37 8.76 0.02 -6.39
CA THR A 37 7.69 0.08 -5.39
C THR A 37 8.12 -0.57 -4.09
N TYR A 38 8.68 -1.79 -4.14
CA TYR A 38 9.05 -2.55 -2.94
C TYR A 38 10.28 -1.96 -2.25
N MET A 39 11.24 -1.42 -3.02
CA MET A 39 12.38 -0.68 -2.46
C MET A 39 11.91 0.57 -1.71
N LEU A 40 11.07 1.40 -2.35
CA LEU A 40 10.54 2.61 -1.71
C LEU A 40 9.64 2.26 -0.51
N LEU A 41 8.81 1.23 -0.64
CA LEU A 41 7.96 0.73 0.45
C LEU A 41 8.80 0.31 1.66
N GLY A 42 9.83 -0.51 1.46
CA GLY A 42 10.73 -0.93 2.55
C GLY A 42 11.39 0.25 3.26
N MET A 43 11.90 1.23 2.50
CA MET A 43 12.51 2.44 3.08
C MET A 43 11.49 3.28 3.86
N THR A 44 10.29 3.45 3.33
CA THR A 44 9.22 4.24 3.99
C THR A 44 8.67 3.57 5.23
N LEU A 45 8.57 2.23 5.26
CA LEU A 45 8.20 1.46 6.45
C LEU A 45 9.28 1.57 7.53
N ALA A 46 10.55 1.44 7.17
CA ALA A 46 11.66 1.63 8.11
C ALA A 46 11.68 3.06 8.68
N PHE A 47 11.46 4.07 7.83
CA PHE A 47 11.35 5.46 8.26
C PHE A 47 10.13 5.69 9.17
N SER A 48 8.99 5.09 8.85
CA SER A 48 7.78 5.14 9.68
C SER A 48 8.01 4.49 11.05
N ALA A 49 8.74 3.37 11.11
CA ALA A 49 9.08 2.72 12.37
C ALA A 49 10.05 3.58 13.20
N LEU A 50 11.04 4.20 12.56
CA LEU A 50 11.98 5.12 13.23
C LEU A 50 11.25 6.34 13.81
N THR A 51 10.38 6.97 13.03
CA THR A 51 9.59 8.14 13.49
C THR A 51 8.62 7.77 14.60
N ALA A 52 7.99 6.60 14.54
CA ALA A 52 7.18 6.07 15.64
C ALA A 52 8.02 5.88 16.91
N PHE A 53 9.18 5.24 16.80
CA PHE A 53 10.10 5.00 17.91
C PHE A 53 10.55 6.30 18.58
N LEU A 54 10.95 7.30 17.79
CA LEU A 54 11.39 8.61 18.29
C LEU A 54 10.26 9.38 18.98
N ASN A 55 8.99 9.15 18.61
CA ASN A 55 7.84 9.84 19.18
C ASN A 55 7.07 9.00 20.22
N MET A 56 7.61 7.89 20.72
CA MET A 56 6.90 7.03 21.69
C MET A 56 6.49 7.76 22.97
N ASN A 57 7.31 8.70 23.44
CA ASN A 57 7.05 9.50 24.64
C ASN A 57 6.42 10.88 24.32
N GLY A 58 6.10 11.13 23.06
CA GLY A 58 5.52 12.40 22.61
C GLY A 58 4.01 12.48 22.84
N THR A 59 3.43 13.62 22.50
CA THR A 59 1.97 13.80 22.50
C THR A 59 1.40 13.46 21.12
N HIS A 60 0.32 12.68 21.08
CA HIS A 60 -0.37 12.40 19.84
C HIS A 60 -0.91 13.71 19.22
N PRO A 61 -0.62 14.00 17.95
CA PRO A 61 -1.24 15.12 17.25
C PRO A 61 -2.76 14.94 17.29
N GLY A 62 -3.51 15.96 17.72
CA GLY A 62 -4.97 15.84 17.86
C GLY A 62 -5.63 15.32 16.57
N PHE A 63 -6.76 14.62 16.72
CA PHE A 63 -7.46 13.91 15.63
C PHE A 63 -7.62 14.74 14.34
N LEU A 64 -8.02 16.01 14.45
CA LEU A 64 -8.18 16.89 13.29
C LEU A 64 -6.86 17.19 12.56
N ILE A 65 -5.77 17.35 13.29
CA ILE A 65 -4.44 17.56 12.71
C ILE A 65 -4.00 16.30 11.98
N THR A 66 -4.24 15.13 12.55
CA THR A 66 -3.95 13.83 11.92
C THR A 66 -4.72 13.65 10.61
N ILE A 67 -6.01 13.96 10.58
CA ILE A 67 -6.81 13.88 9.35
C ILE A 67 -6.33 14.88 8.29
N VAL A 68 -6.20 16.15 8.66
CA VAL A 68 -5.81 17.21 7.70
C VAL A 68 -4.39 16.96 7.19
N GLY A 69 -3.47 16.56 8.07
CA GLY A 69 -2.10 16.20 7.71
C GLY A 69 -2.06 15.01 6.76
N TYR A 70 -2.78 13.93 7.08
CA TYR A 70 -2.85 12.74 6.24
C TYR A 70 -3.44 13.05 4.86
N ILE A 71 -4.62 13.68 4.79
CA ILE A 71 -5.29 14.00 3.52
C ILE A 71 -4.48 15.02 2.72
N GLY A 72 -3.89 16.03 3.37
CA GLY A 72 -3.05 17.04 2.73
C GLY A 72 -1.80 16.43 2.09
N LEU A 73 -1.10 15.56 2.83
CA LEU A 73 0.10 14.87 2.33
C LEU A 73 -0.25 13.81 1.25
N LEU A 74 -1.40 13.15 1.37
CA LEU A 74 -1.89 12.24 0.34
C LEU A 74 -2.13 13.02 -0.96
N PHE A 75 -2.86 14.13 -0.90
CA PHE A 75 -3.11 14.98 -2.07
C PHE A 75 -1.81 15.54 -2.67
N ALA A 76 -0.89 16.02 -1.83
CA ALA A 76 0.42 16.49 -2.28
C ALA A 76 1.18 15.40 -3.03
N THR A 77 1.18 14.16 -2.51
CA THR A 77 1.84 13.02 -3.15
C THR A 77 1.20 12.67 -4.49
N TYR A 78 -0.14 12.63 -4.56
CA TYR A 78 -0.84 12.39 -5.83
C TYR A 78 -0.57 13.48 -6.88
N LYS A 79 -0.41 14.74 -6.45
CA LYS A 79 -0.07 15.86 -7.33
C LYS A 79 1.38 15.82 -7.81
N LEU A 80 2.31 15.39 -6.95
CA LEU A 80 3.76 15.39 -7.20
C LEU A 80 4.31 14.04 -7.68
N LYS A 81 3.46 13.03 -7.88
CA LYS A 81 3.82 11.65 -8.25
C LYS A 81 4.68 11.49 -9.51
N ASN A 82 4.71 12.48 -10.40
CA ASN A 82 5.49 12.45 -11.64
C ASN A 82 6.80 13.24 -11.53
N SER A 83 7.23 13.60 -10.31
CA SER A 83 8.40 14.43 -10.01
C SER A 83 9.21 13.81 -8.86
N PRO A 84 10.52 14.10 -8.71
CA PRO A 84 11.30 13.69 -7.53
C PRO A 84 10.68 14.13 -6.20
N TRP A 85 9.92 15.23 -6.21
CA TRP A 85 9.15 15.69 -5.05
C TRP A 85 8.12 14.68 -4.57
N GLY A 86 7.62 13.80 -5.44
CA GLY A 86 6.70 12.73 -5.06
C GLY A 86 7.33 11.76 -4.06
N ILE A 87 8.64 11.48 -4.16
CA ILE A 87 9.36 10.65 -3.18
C ILE A 87 9.40 11.36 -1.82
N VAL A 88 9.75 12.65 -1.82
CA VAL A 88 9.82 13.47 -0.60
C VAL A 88 8.47 13.51 0.10
N THR A 89 7.38 13.72 -0.64
CA THR A 89 6.04 13.73 -0.05
C THR A 89 5.60 12.36 0.44
N THR A 90 6.03 11.27 -0.21
CA THR A 90 5.81 9.91 0.30
C THR A 90 6.49 9.73 1.65
N PHE A 91 7.77 10.09 1.78
CA PHE A 91 8.46 10.02 3.08
C PHE A 91 7.80 10.94 4.12
N ALA A 92 7.38 12.14 3.74
CA ALA A 92 6.66 13.03 4.64
C ALA A 92 5.34 12.40 5.12
N LEU A 93 4.56 11.79 4.22
CA LEU A 93 3.33 11.08 4.54
C LEU A 93 3.59 9.91 5.48
N THR A 94 4.53 9.01 5.15
CA THR A 94 4.78 7.81 5.96
C THR A 94 5.46 8.15 7.28
N GLY A 95 6.32 9.15 7.32
CA GLY A 95 6.91 9.67 8.56
C GLY A 95 5.88 10.34 9.45
N PHE A 96 4.95 11.11 8.89
CA PHE A 96 3.84 11.69 9.66
C PHE A 96 2.96 10.60 10.26
N MET A 97 2.61 9.58 9.48
CA MET A 97 1.83 8.45 9.96
C MET A 97 2.56 7.68 11.07
N GLY A 98 3.85 7.38 10.89
CA GLY A 98 4.70 6.80 11.95
C GLY A 98 4.75 7.67 13.21
N PHE A 99 4.99 8.97 13.04
CA PHE A 99 5.01 9.94 14.14
C PHE A 99 3.70 9.96 14.92
N THR A 100 2.55 9.95 14.26
CA THR A 100 1.24 9.91 14.94
C THR A 100 1.02 8.58 15.67
N LEU A 101 1.52 7.47 15.12
CA LEU A 101 1.39 6.15 15.72
C LEU A 101 2.32 5.93 16.93
N GLY A 102 3.44 6.64 16.99
CA GLY A 102 4.45 6.55 18.05
C GLY A 102 3.88 6.60 19.47
N PRO A 103 3.15 7.67 19.86
CA PRO A 103 2.55 7.79 21.20
C PRO A 103 1.56 6.67 21.52
N ILE A 104 0.81 6.18 20.53
CA ILE A 104 -0.14 5.07 20.71
C ILE A 104 0.62 3.79 21.07
N ILE A 105 1.67 3.48 20.31
CA ILE A 105 2.56 2.35 20.61
C ILE A 105 3.26 2.54 21.96
N GLY A 106 3.74 3.75 22.26
CA GLY A 106 4.40 4.08 23.52
C GLY A 106 3.54 3.81 24.74
N GLN A 107 2.25 4.18 24.69
CA GLN A 107 1.29 3.87 25.75
C GLN A 107 1.09 2.37 25.94
N MET A 108 1.01 1.60 24.85
CA MET A 108 0.87 0.14 24.91
C MET A 108 2.12 -0.52 25.51
N VAL A 109 3.31 -0.08 25.09
CA VAL A 109 4.58 -0.59 25.62
C VAL A 109 4.71 -0.25 27.11
N ALA A 110 4.34 0.95 27.53
CA ALA A 110 4.31 1.35 28.94
C ALA A 110 3.32 0.53 29.77
N ALA A 111 2.23 0.06 29.15
CA ALA A 111 1.25 -0.86 29.76
C ALA A 111 1.68 -2.34 29.73
N GLY A 112 2.92 -2.65 29.30
CA GLY A 112 3.43 -4.03 29.24
C GLY A 112 3.06 -4.81 27.97
N ALA A 113 2.37 -4.19 27.01
CA ALA A 113 1.91 -4.83 25.77
C ALA A 113 2.95 -4.82 24.62
N SER A 114 4.25 -4.71 24.93
CA SER A 114 5.31 -4.66 23.91
C SER A 114 5.34 -5.91 23.01
N GLN A 115 5.05 -7.08 23.58
CA GLN A 115 4.96 -8.33 22.83
C GLN A 115 3.79 -8.32 21.83
N ILE A 116 2.67 -7.68 22.17
CA ILE A 116 1.51 -7.56 21.27
C ILE A 116 1.89 -6.73 20.04
N VAL A 117 2.60 -5.62 20.24
CA VAL A 117 3.08 -4.76 19.14
C VAL A 117 3.99 -5.56 18.20
N ALA A 118 4.94 -6.32 18.76
CA ALA A 118 5.85 -7.15 17.98
C ALA A 118 5.11 -8.25 17.19
N ASN A 119 4.15 -8.92 17.82
CA ASN A 119 3.36 -9.96 17.17
C ASN A 119 2.47 -9.39 16.05
N ALA A 120 1.82 -8.24 16.27
CA ALA A 120 1.02 -7.57 15.25
C ALA A 120 1.87 -7.16 14.04
N LEU A 121 3.09 -6.66 14.27
CA LEU A 121 4.04 -6.33 13.21
C LEU A 121 4.47 -7.59 12.43
N ALA A 122 4.80 -8.67 13.13
CA ALA A 122 5.17 -9.94 12.51
C ALA A 122 4.04 -10.49 11.65
N LEU A 123 2.80 -10.51 12.17
CA LEU A 123 1.63 -11.00 11.44
C LEU A 123 1.34 -10.12 10.21
N THR A 124 1.50 -8.81 10.33
CA THR A 124 1.37 -7.87 9.20
C THR A 124 2.41 -8.17 8.12
N ALA A 125 3.68 -8.38 8.50
CA ALA A 125 4.75 -8.71 7.57
C ALA A 125 4.49 -10.04 6.87
N THR A 126 4.07 -11.08 7.62
CA THR A 126 3.70 -12.38 7.06
C THR A 126 2.54 -12.27 6.09
N ALA A 127 1.47 -11.54 6.46
CA ALA A 127 0.31 -11.34 5.61
C ALA A 127 0.69 -10.57 4.33
N PHE A 128 1.45 -9.47 4.45
CA PHE A 128 1.91 -8.70 3.29
C PHE A 128 2.73 -9.55 2.32
N VAL A 129 3.72 -10.29 2.83
CA VAL A 129 4.57 -11.16 2.00
C VAL A 129 3.75 -12.27 1.38
N GLY A 130 2.88 -12.94 2.14
CA GLY A 130 2.03 -14.03 1.65
C GLY A 130 1.09 -13.58 0.55
N LEU A 131 0.31 -12.52 0.79
CA LEU A 131 -0.65 -11.97 -0.18
C LEU A 131 0.04 -11.44 -1.44
N SER A 132 1.16 -10.74 -1.27
CA SER A 132 1.96 -10.24 -2.38
C SER A 132 2.55 -11.39 -3.20
N ALA A 133 3.08 -12.43 -2.54
CA ALA A 133 3.59 -13.62 -3.21
C ALA A 133 2.47 -14.34 -3.97
N THR A 134 1.27 -14.47 -3.40
CA THR A 134 0.11 -15.03 -4.09
C THR A 134 -0.20 -14.27 -5.37
N ALA A 135 -0.26 -12.93 -5.34
CA ALA A 135 -0.49 -12.14 -6.55
C ALA A 135 0.61 -12.39 -7.60
N ILE A 136 1.90 -12.32 -7.21
CA ILE A 136 3.05 -12.47 -8.11
C ILE A 136 3.12 -13.86 -8.73
N ILE A 137 2.88 -14.92 -7.95
CA ILE A 137 2.96 -16.32 -8.39
C ILE A 137 1.78 -16.66 -9.29
N THR A 138 0.56 -16.31 -8.87
CA THR A 138 -0.66 -16.64 -9.64
C THR A 138 -0.79 -15.83 -10.91
N LYS A 139 -0.25 -14.59 -10.93
CA LYS A 139 -0.35 -13.63 -12.04
C LYS A 139 -1.79 -13.38 -12.47
N LYS A 140 -2.76 -13.64 -11.58
CA LYS A 140 -4.17 -13.42 -11.85
C LYS A 140 -4.46 -11.93 -11.81
N ASP A 141 -5.29 -11.47 -12.73
CA ASP A 141 -5.83 -10.12 -12.67
C ASP A 141 -6.95 -10.05 -11.62
N PHE A 142 -6.72 -9.26 -10.57
CA PHE A 142 -7.68 -9.01 -9.50
C PHE A 142 -8.41 -7.67 -9.66
N SER A 143 -8.37 -7.04 -10.84
CA SER A 143 -9.02 -5.75 -11.11
C SER A 143 -10.53 -5.76 -10.82
N PHE A 144 -11.18 -6.93 -10.82
CA PHE A 144 -12.59 -7.09 -10.41
C PHE A 144 -12.85 -6.68 -8.95
N LEU A 145 -11.83 -6.67 -8.09
CA LEU A 145 -11.94 -6.21 -6.70
C LEU A 145 -12.07 -4.69 -6.57
N SER A 146 -11.82 -3.91 -7.62
CA SER A 146 -11.87 -2.44 -7.57
C SER A 146 -13.22 -1.89 -7.09
N SER A 147 -14.33 -2.43 -7.62
CA SER A 147 -15.69 -2.05 -7.18
C SER A 147 -15.96 -2.45 -5.74
N PHE A 148 -15.48 -3.64 -5.34
CA PHE A 148 -15.60 -4.11 -3.96
C PHE A 148 -14.79 -3.25 -2.98
N LEU A 149 -13.56 -2.87 -3.33
CA LEU A 149 -12.71 -1.98 -2.54
C LEU A 149 -13.33 -0.58 -2.43
N THR A 150 -13.92 -0.07 -3.50
CA THR A 150 -14.60 1.23 -3.47
C THR A 150 -15.81 1.17 -2.53
N ALA A 151 -16.69 0.18 -2.69
CA ALA A 151 -17.85 0.00 -1.81
C ALA A 151 -17.45 -0.27 -0.35
N GLY A 152 -16.47 -1.14 -0.14
CA GLY A 152 -15.94 -1.49 1.17
C GLY A 152 -15.33 -0.29 1.90
N ALA A 153 -14.66 0.63 1.20
CA ALA A 153 -14.16 1.86 1.79
C ALA A 153 -15.30 2.72 2.35
N PHE A 154 -16.39 2.92 1.60
CA PHE A 154 -17.56 3.67 2.09
C PHE A 154 -18.24 2.98 3.27
N VAL A 155 -18.39 1.64 3.21
CA VAL A 155 -18.97 0.86 4.30
C VAL A 155 -18.12 0.98 5.57
N LEU A 156 -16.80 0.86 5.47
CA LEU A 156 -15.89 0.97 6.62
C LEU A 156 -15.84 2.37 7.19
N ILE A 157 -15.89 3.42 6.35
CA ILE A 157 -16.01 4.80 6.82
C ILE A 157 -17.31 4.98 7.61
N GLY A 158 -18.44 4.49 7.08
CA GLY A 158 -19.73 4.52 7.78
C GLY A 158 -19.68 3.76 9.12
N ALA A 159 -19.11 2.55 9.12
CA ALA A 159 -18.96 1.74 10.32
C ALA A 159 -18.06 2.41 11.37
N MET A 160 -16.98 3.08 10.95
CA MET A 160 -16.10 3.84 11.83
C MET A 160 -16.83 5.03 12.47
N LEU A 161 -17.65 5.76 11.72
CA LEU A 161 -18.49 6.85 12.25
C LEU A 161 -19.52 6.32 13.24
N LEU A 162 -20.18 5.20 12.94
CA LEU A 162 -21.12 4.55 13.86
C LEU A 162 -20.42 4.11 15.15
N ALA A 163 -19.26 3.47 15.05
CA ALA A 163 -18.47 3.07 16.22
C ALA A 163 -18.11 4.28 17.09
N PHE A 164 -17.73 5.41 16.48
CA PHE A 164 -17.41 6.65 17.19
C PHE A 164 -18.60 7.21 17.99
N PHE A 165 -19.81 7.26 17.41
CA PHE A 165 -20.99 7.77 18.12
C PHE A 165 -21.53 6.80 19.17
N MET A 166 -21.46 5.50 18.91
CA MET A 166 -22.00 4.48 19.81
C MET A 166 -21.05 4.10 20.94
N GLN A 167 -19.76 4.44 20.84
CA GLN A 167 -18.71 4.17 21.83
C GLN A 167 -18.66 2.69 22.28
N SER A 168 -19.05 1.77 21.38
CA SER A 168 -19.14 0.34 21.69
C SER A 168 -17.85 -0.37 21.32
N SER A 169 -17.19 -1.00 22.32
CA SER A 169 -15.96 -1.77 22.12
C SER A 169 -16.13 -2.90 21.09
N ILE A 170 -17.31 -3.53 21.04
CA ILE A 170 -17.62 -4.59 20.07
C ILE A 170 -17.64 -4.03 18.64
N LEU A 171 -18.22 -2.84 18.44
CA LEU A 171 -18.22 -2.20 17.12
C LEU A 171 -16.80 -1.79 16.69
N HIS A 172 -15.99 -1.27 17.61
CA HIS A 172 -14.58 -0.96 17.31
C HIS A 172 -13.79 -2.22 16.91
N LEU A 173 -14.05 -3.36 17.55
CA LEU A 173 -13.44 -4.64 17.20
C LEU A 173 -13.89 -5.13 15.83
N ALA A 174 -15.20 -5.06 15.54
CA ALA A 174 -15.77 -5.43 14.25
C ALA A 174 -15.22 -4.56 13.11
N VAL A 175 -15.08 -3.24 13.34
CA VAL A 175 -14.43 -2.32 12.40
C VAL A 175 -12.98 -2.70 12.16
N SER A 176 -12.24 -3.06 13.21
CA SER A 176 -10.85 -3.52 13.09
C SER A 176 -10.76 -4.82 12.27
N ALA A 177 -11.62 -5.80 12.52
CA ALA A 177 -11.70 -7.01 11.70
C ALA A 177 -12.02 -6.70 10.22
N GLY A 178 -12.95 -5.77 9.98
CA GLY A 178 -13.29 -5.30 8.64
C GLY A 178 -12.09 -4.66 7.92
N PHE A 179 -11.35 -3.77 8.59
CA PHE A 179 -10.14 -3.16 8.05
C PHE A 179 -9.01 -4.17 7.82
N THR A 180 -8.85 -5.19 8.68
CA THR A 180 -7.89 -6.30 8.45
C THR A 180 -8.16 -7.02 7.13
N ILE A 181 -9.42 -7.39 6.87
CA ILE A 181 -9.82 -8.05 5.62
C ILE A 181 -9.64 -7.09 4.44
N PHE A 182 -10.12 -5.86 4.57
CA PHE A 182 -10.03 -4.85 3.51
C PHE A 182 -8.58 -4.55 3.11
N ALA A 183 -7.70 -4.36 4.09
CA ALA A 183 -6.28 -4.13 3.87
C ALA A 183 -5.60 -5.32 3.21
N SER A 184 -5.97 -6.54 3.61
CA SER A 184 -5.46 -7.78 2.98
C SER A 184 -5.84 -7.86 1.50
N ILE A 185 -7.10 -7.53 1.18
CA ILE A 185 -7.60 -7.47 -0.21
C ILE A 185 -6.88 -6.35 -0.99
N MET A 186 -6.65 -5.19 -0.38
CA MET A 186 -5.89 -4.08 -0.96
C MET A 186 -4.46 -4.49 -1.32
N ILE A 187 -3.74 -5.20 -0.45
CA ILE A 187 -2.37 -5.69 -0.75
C ILE A 187 -2.38 -6.61 -1.97
N LEU A 188 -3.31 -7.57 -2.00
CA LEU A 188 -3.45 -8.48 -3.13
C LEU A 188 -3.78 -7.72 -4.43
N PHE A 189 -4.72 -6.78 -4.35
CA PHE A 189 -5.18 -5.96 -5.47
C PHE A 189 -4.07 -5.05 -6.03
N GLU A 190 -3.40 -4.27 -5.18
CA GLU A 190 -2.33 -3.35 -5.61
C GLU A 190 -1.17 -4.12 -6.22
N THR A 191 -0.71 -5.20 -5.59
CA THR A 191 0.33 -6.06 -6.16
C THR A 191 -0.09 -6.64 -7.50
N SER A 192 -1.35 -7.07 -7.65
CA SER A 192 -1.88 -7.54 -8.93
C SER A 192 -1.89 -6.45 -10.01
N ARG A 193 -2.22 -5.21 -9.67
CA ARG A 193 -2.25 -4.09 -10.61
C ARG A 193 -0.84 -3.76 -11.12
N ILE A 194 0.16 -3.84 -10.26
CA ILE A 194 1.55 -3.63 -10.66
C ILE A 194 2.00 -4.71 -11.65
N ILE A 195 1.85 -6.00 -11.31
CA ILE A 195 2.35 -7.10 -12.14
C ILE A 195 1.61 -7.23 -13.49
N ASN A 196 0.33 -6.83 -13.54
CA ASN A 196 -0.48 -6.83 -14.76
C ASN A 196 -0.33 -5.52 -15.57
N GLY A 197 0.49 -4.56 -15.11
CA GLY A 197 0.74 -3.29 -15.81
C GLY A 197 -0.41 -2.25 -15.70
N GLY A 198 -1.37 -2.48 -14.81
CA GLY A 198 -2.46 -1.57 -14.49
C GLY A 198 -2.05 -0.37 -13.61
N GLU A 199 -0.91 -0.47 -12.91
CA GLU A 199 -0.26 0.66 -12.24
C GLU A 199 1.18 0.79 -12.73
N ARG A 200 1.54 1.99 -13.21
CA ARG A 200 2.87 2.27 -13.79
C ARG A 200 3.68 3.26 -12.96
N ASN A 201 3.06 3.89 -11.97
CA ASN A 201 3.72 4.84 -11.10
C ASN A 201 4.05 4.16 -9.76
N TYR A 202 5.34 3.87 -9.55
CA TYR A 202 5.80 3.20 -8.34
C TYR A 202 5.54 4.02 -7.07
N ILE A 203 5.49 5.36 -7.14
CA ILE A 203 5.18 6.21 -5.98
C ILE A 203 3.74 5.98 -5.52
N ILE A 204 2.78 5.96 -6.45
CA ILE A 204 1.37 5.70 -6.11
C ILE A 204 1.18 4.27 -5.63
N ALA A 205 1.83 3.30 -6.28
CA ALA A 205 1.81 1.91 -5.84
C ALA A 205 2.38 1.76 -4.42
N THR A 206 3.47 2.47 -4.09
CA THR A 206 4.05 2.46 -2.74
C THR A 206 3.10 3.06 -1.72
N VAL A 207 2.47 4.20 -2.02
CA VAL A 207 1.50 4.82 -1.11
C VAL A 207 0.31 3.89 -0.86
N GLY A 208 -0.25 3.28 -1.91
CA GLY A 208 -1.37 2.33 -1.79
C GLY A 208 -1.02 1.13 -0.91
N LEU A 209 0.13 0.49 -1.17
CA LEU A 209 0.62 -0.62 -0.35
C LEU A 209 0.96 -0.19 1.08
N TYR A 210 1.56 0.98 1.27
CA TYR A 210 1.85 1.52 2.61
C TYR A 210 0.56 1.72 3.42
N VAL A 211 -0.46 2.36 2.83
CA VAL A 211 -1.74 2.59 3.49
C VAL A 211 -2.42 1.26 3.84
N ALA A 212 -2.33 0.25 2.96
CA ALA A 212 -2.85 -1.08 3.24
C ALA A 212 -2.11 -1.72 4.43
N ILE A 213 -0.78 -1.71 4.43
CA ILE A 213 0.05 -2.28 5.51
C ILE A 213 -0.17 -1.54 6.83
N TYR A 214 -0.26 -0.21 6.80
CA TYR A 214 -0.54 0.62 7.98
C TYR A 214 -1.90 0.24 8.60
N ASN A 215 -2.96 0.17 7.78
CA ASN A 215 -4.28 -0.22 8.27
C ASN A 215 -4.29 -1.65 8.79
N LEU A 216 -3.63 -2.58 8.09
CA LEU A 216 -3.50 -3.96 8.55
C LEU A 216 -2.81 -4.03 9.92
N PHE A 217 -1.71 -3.31 10.09
CA PHE A 217 -0.98 -3.25 11.36
C PHE A 217 -1.84 -2.69 12.49
N VAL A 218 -2.45 -1.52 12.30
CA VAL A 218 -3.28 -0.88 13.33
C VAL A 218 -4.49 -1.73 13.69
N SER A 219 -5.13 -2.34 12.71
CA SER A 219 -6.27 -3.22 12.93
C SER A 219 -5.89 -4.51 13.67
N LEU A 220 -4.79 -5.16 13.27
CA LEU A 220 -4.28 -6.32 14.00
C LEU A 220 -3.84 -5.95 15.42
N LEU A 221 -3.21 -4.79 15.61
CA LEU A 221 -2.81 -4.28 16.91
C LEU A 221 -4.02 -4.13 17.84
N HIS A 222 -5.11 -3.51 17.36
CA HIS A 222 -6.34 -3.38 18.15
C HIS A 222 -7.03 -4.73 18.42
N LEU A 223 -7.08 -5.63 17.44
CA LEU A 223 -7.66 -6.96 17.62
C LEU A 223 -6.88 -7.75 18.69
N MET A 224 -5.55 -7.75 18.60
CA MET A 224 -4.70 -8.47 19.55
C MET A 224 -4.71 -7.84 20.94
N MET A 225 -4.77 -6.51 21.04
CA MET A 225 -4.93 -5.83 22.33
C MET A 225 -6.24 -6.25 22.99
N ALA A 226 -7.35 -6.24 22.25
CA ALA A 226 -8.66 -6.61 22.80
C ALA A 226 -8.68 -8.05 23.32
N PHE A 227 -8.07 -9.00 22.61
CA PHE A 227 -8.01 -10.40 23.03
C PHE A 227 -7.01 -10.68 24.15
N SER A 228 -6.06 -9.79 24.40
CA SER A 228 -5.08 -9.94 25.49
C SER A 228 -5.53 -9.31 26.81
N GLY A 229 -6.62 -8.52 26.81
CA GLY A 229 -7.14 -7.85 27.99
C GLY A 229 -8.20 -8.64 28.78
N ASP A 230 -8.53 -9.85 28.34
CA ASP A 230 -9.58 -10.72 28.92
C ASP A 230 -9.02 -11.80 29.89
N ASP A 231 -7.80 -11.62 30.41
CA ASP A 231 -7.20 -12.47 31.46
C ASP A 231 -7.14 -11.76 32.84
#